data_AF-A0A0M6XZB4-F1
#
_entry.id   AF-A0A0M6XZB4-F1
#
_cell.length_a   1.000
_cell.length_b   1.000
_cell.length_c   1.000
_cell.angle_alpha   90.00
_cell.angle_beta   90.00
_cell.angle_gamma   90.00
#
_symmetry.space_group_name_H-M   'P 1'
#
loop_
_entity.id
_entity.type
_entity.pdbx_description
1 polymer ?
#
loop_
_entity_poly.entity_id
_entity_poly.type
_entity_poly.pdbx_seq_one_letter_code
_entity_poly.pdbx_strand_id
1 'polypeptide(L)'
;MRNLKSQLQLLALTSLATLTGSFYALADPANLTADEINDMMSGNSIHGFFPDGVTEYKQNNHADGFAVVVVKGDKIRNIPWEAVEINGTGQYCEDWSGDGWGKLCFTVTRENPAKPIFTNAKGKANAQNWSEGFVDLNFAD
;
A
#
# COMPACT_ATOMS: atom_id res chain seq x y z
N MET A 1 -40.72 -4.33 -72.33
CA MET A 1 -41.26 -5.12 -71.19
C MET A 1 -40.51 -4.65 -69.95
N ARG A 2 -41.10 -3.96 -68.97
CA ARG A 2 -42.00 -4.49 -67.91
C ARG A 2 -41.50 -5.82 -67.34
N ASN A 3 -40.97 -5.81 -66.12
CA ASN A 3 -41.64 -6.43 -64.98
C ASN A 3 -41.20 -5.81 -63.65
N LEU A 4 -42.12 -5.82 -62.68
CA LEU A 4 -42.06 -5.19 -61.37
C LEU A 4 -42.73 -6.16 -60.38
N LYS A 5 -42.26 -6.26 -59.12
CA LYS A 5 -42.74 -7.20 -58.08
C LYS A 5 -42.35 -8.67 -58.44
N SER A 6 -42.08 -9.62 -57.56
CA SER A 6 -42.21 -9.77 -56.10
C SER A 6 -41.28 -10.94 -55.64
N GLN A 7 -41.08 -11.35 -54.38
CA GLN A 7 -41.75 -10.97 -53.12
C GLN A 7 -40.84 -11.23 -51.88
N LEU A 8 -41.05 -10.42 -50.84
CA LEU A 8 -41.02 -10.75 -49.40
C LEU A 8 -40.60 -12.18 -48.96
N GLN A 9 -39.52 -12.31 -48.16
CA GLN A 9 -39.50 -13.30 -47.08
C GLN A 9 -38.59 -12.87 -45.92
N LEU A 10 -39.16 -12.90 -44.72
CA LEU A 10 -38.49 -12.64 -43.45
C LEU A 10 -37.42 -13.71 -43.20
N LEU A 11 -36.32 -13.33 -42.55
CA LEU A 11 -35.92 -13.98 -41.30
C LEU A 11 -34.96 -13.06 -40.53
N ALA A 12 -35.42 -12.64 -39.35
CA ALA A 12 -34.57 -11.90 -38.42
C ALA A 12 -33.50 -12.84 -37.87
N LEU A 13 -32.23 -12.41 -37.91
CA LEU A 13 -31.20 -12.97 -37.05
C LEU A 13 -30.63 -11.85 -36.19
N THR A 14 -31.11 -11.85 -34.95
CA THR A 14 -30.71 -11.04 -33.81
C THR A 14 -29.26 -10.56 -33.85
N SER A 15 -29.07 -9.24 -33.87
CA SER A 15 -27.80 -8.61 -33.51
C SER A 15 -27.44 -9.01 -32.09
N LEU A 16 -26.59 -10.01 -31.93
CA LEU A 16 -26.05 -10.40 -30.63
C LEU A 16 -25.04 -9.34 -30.20
N ALA A 17 -25.56 -8.21 -29.69
CA ALA A 17 -24.78 -7.22 -29.00
C ALA A 17 -24.29 -7.83 -27.68
N THR A 18 -23.17 -8.54 -27.76
CA THR A 18 -22.37 -8.90 -26.59
C THR A 18 -21.92 -7.59 -25.95
N LEU A 19 -22.71 -7.13 -24.98
CA LEU A 19 -22.26 -6.31 -23.88
C LEU A 19 -21.11 -7.07 -23.22
N THR A 20 -19.90 -6.86 -23.70
CA THR A 20 -18.67 -7.11 -22.96
C THR A 20 -18.66 -6.09 -21.82
N GLY A 21 -19.49 -6.37 -20.81
CA GLY A 21 -19.35 -5.74 -19.51
C GLY A 21 -17.95 -6.06 -19.05
N SER A 22 -17.06 -5.08 -19.13
CA SER A 22 -15.75 -5.15 -18.51
C SER A 22 -15.99 -5.35 -17.02
N PHE A 23 -15.95 -6.60 -16.60
CA PHE A 23 -15.70 -6.94 -15.22
C PHE A 23 -14.31 -6.39 -14.92
N TYR A 24 -14.27 -5.15 -14.43
CA TYR A 24 -13.16 -4.68 -13.63
C TYR A 24 -13.16 -5.55 -12.38
N ALA A 25 -12.56 -6.74 -12.50
CA ALA A 25 -11.91 -7.35 -11.37
C ALA A 25 -10.94 -6.28 -10.87
N LEU A 26 -11.24 -5.72 -9.70
CA LEU A 26 -10.30 -4.88 -8.97
C LEU A 26 -9.08 -5.78 -8.77
N ALA A 27 -8.02 -5.50 -9.53
CA ALA A 27 -6.77 -6.23 -9.38
C ALA A 27 -6.29 -5.99 -7.94
N ASP A 28 -5.79 -7.03 -7.28
CA ASP A 28 -5.24 -6.87 -5.94
C ASP A 28 -4.15 -5.78 -5.96
N PRO A 29 -4.08 -4.93 -4.92
CA PRO A 29 -3.11 -3.85 -4.82
C PRO A 29 -1.70 -4.30 -5.21
N ALA A 30 -1.09 -3.64 -6.19
CA ALA A 30 0.29 -3.92 -6.54
C ALA A 30 1.21 -3.63 -5.34
N ASN A 31 2.12 -4.56 -5.05
CA ASN A 31 3.21 -4.31 -4.11
C ASN A 31 4.13 -3.24 -4.71
N LEU A 32 4.58 -2.30 -3.88
CA LEU A 32 5.59 -1.32 -4.24
C LEU A 32 6.96 -2.00 -4.41
N THR A 33 7.76 -1.46 -5.32
CA THR A 33 9.20 -1.75 -5.43
C THR A 33 9.99 -1.11 -4.29
N ALA A 34 11.23 -1.55 -4.08
CA ALA A 34 12.13 -0.95 -3.10
C ALA A 34 12.35 0.56 -3.36
N ASP A 35 12.49 0.99 -4.62
CA ASP A 35 12.66 2.40 -4.97
C ASP A 35 11.41 3.23 -4.62
N GLU A 36 10.21 2.74 -4.93
CA GLU A 36 8.95 3.41 -4.57
C GLU A 36 8.73 3.47 -3.05
N ILE A 37 9.17 2.47 -2.30
CA ILE A 37 9.17 2.47 -0.82
C ILE A 37 10.19 3.49 -0.30
N ASN A 38 11.39 3.55 -0.89
CA ASN A 38 12.43 4.50 -0.51
C ASN A 38 11.97 5.94 -0.71
N ASP A 39 11.38 6.25 -1.87
CA ASP A 39 10.82 7.57 -2.18
C ASP A 39 9.61 7.90 -1.30
N MET A 40 8.76 6.92 -0.97
CA MET A 40 7.64 7.11 -0.05
C MET A 40 8.13 7.43 1.37
N MET A 41 9.17 6.77 1.87
CA MET A 41 9.57 6.86 3.28
C MET A 41 10.62 7.94 3.55
N SER A 42 11.54 8.20 2.61
CA SER A 42 12.65 9.16 2.81
C SER A 42 12.16 10.60 3.02
N GLY A 43 12.35 11.12 4.23
CA GLY A 43 11.94 12.48 4.61
C GLY A 43 10.47 12.63 5.01
N ASN A 44 9.74 11.53 5.15
CA ASN A 44 8.29 11.49 5.36
C ASN A 44 7.92 10.82 6.69
N SER A 45 6.62 10.73 6.98
CA SER A 45 6.12 10.20 8.25
C SER A 45 5.11 9.08 8.09
N ILE A 46 5.10 8.16 9.06
CA ILE A 46 3.95 7.27 9.32
C ILE A 46 3.49 7.38 10.77
N HIS A 47 2.18 7.28 11.00
CA HIS A 47 1.62 7.29 12.35
C HIS A 47 0.28 6.57 12.41
N GLY A 48 -0.08 6.10 13.60
CA GLY A 48 -1.33 5.38 13.83
C GLY A 48 -1.21 4.43 15.00
N PHE A 49 -1.65 3.20 14.80
CA PHE A 49 -1.65 2.16 15.81
C PHE A 49 -0.84 0.95 15.34
N PHE A 50 -0.28 0.21 16.28
CA PHE A 50 0.22 -1.14 16.00
C PHE A 50 -0.94 -2.08 15.63
N PRO A 51 -0.65 -3.29 15.11
CA PRO A 51 -1.69 -4.24 14.70
C PRO A 51 -2.53 -4.81 15.87
N ASP A 52 -2.40 -4.28 17.08
CA ASP A 52 -3.28 -4.53 18.23
C ASP A 52 -4.48 -3.55 18.30
N GLY A 53 -4.42 -2.42 17.58
CA GLY A 53 -5.43 -1.37 17.57
C GLY A 53 -5.45 -0.46 18.81
N VAL A 54 -4.44 -0.55 19.69
CA VAL A 54 -4.40 0.16 20.98
C VAL A 54 -3.07 0.89 21.20
N THR A 55 -1.95 0.30 20.78
CA THR A 55 -0.63 0.91 20.96
C THR A 55 -0.42 2.00 19.90
N GLU A 56 -0.61 3.26 20.30
CA GLU A 56 -0.46 4.45 19.45
C GLU A 56 1.03 4.77 19.23
N TYR A 57 1.42 5.10 18.01
CA TYR A 57 2.79 5.48 17.67
C TYR A 57 2.87 6.54 16.56
N LYS A 58 3.99 7.24 16.53
CA LYS A 58 4.36 8.22 15.50
C LYS A 58 5.82 8.00 15.09
N GLN A 59 6.12 8.27 13.82
CA GLN A 59 7.41 7.98 13.24
C GLN A 59 7.76 8.91 12.09
N ASN A 60 8.97 9.47 12.15
CA ASN A 60 9.58 10.26 11.07
C ASN A 60 10.74 9.44 10.47
N ASN A 61 10.69 9.16 9.17
CA ASN A 61 11.71 8.40 8.45
C ASN A 61 12.69 9.36 7.77
N HIS A 62 13.93 9.41 8.24
CA HIS A 62 14.97 10.25 7.67
C HIS A 62 15.64 9.57 6.47
N ALA A 63 16.06 10.37 5.49
CA ALA A 63 16.73 9.91 4.27
C ALA A 63 18.17 9.38 4.48
N ASP A 64 18.69 9.43 5.71
CA ASP A 64 19.97 8.84 6.12
C ASP A 64 19.83 7.37 6.59
N GLY A 65 18.62 6.79 6.48
CA GLY A 65 18.33 5.41 6.89
C GLY A 65 17.96 5.25 8.36
N PHE A 66 17.62 6.33 9.09
CA PHE A 66 17.10 6.24 10.46
C PHE A 66 15.65 6.73 10.59
N ALA A 67 14.84 6.00 11.36
CA ALA A 67 13.49 6.36 11.72
C ALA A 67 13.46 6.78 13.20
N VAL A 68 12.97 7.98 13.48
CA VAL A 68 12.73 8.42 14.86
C VAL A 68 11.32 7.98 15.24
N VAL A 69 11.22 6.96 16.09
CA VAL A 69 9.95 6.32 16.49
C VAL A 69 9.62 6.66 17.93
N VAL A 70 8.37 7.08 18.17
CA VAL A 70 7.82 7.31 19.50
C VAL A 70 6.54 6.52 19.65
N VAL A 71 6.53 5.61 20.61
CA VAL A 71 5.33 4.89 21.07
C VAL A 71 4.78 5.63 22.29
N LYS A 72 3.46 5.82 22.35
CA LYS A 72 2.83 6.62 23.40
C LYS A 72 3.07 6.00 24.79
N GLY A 73 3.65 6.80 25.69
CA GLY A 73 3.99 6.37 27.06
C GLY A 73 5.32 5.60 27.17
N ASP A 74 6.15 5.57 26.12
CA ASP A 74 7.41 4.84 26.07
C ASP A 74 8.56 5.72 25.54
N LYS A 75 9.79 5.21 25.52
CA LYS A 75 11.00 5.91 25.07
C LYS A 75 10.97 6.22 23.56
N ILE A 76 11.58 7.35 23.20
CA ILE A 76 11.98 7.68 21.82
C ILE A 76 13.10 6.72 21.38
N ARG A 77 13.06 6.30 20.11
CA ARG A 77 14.02 5.37 19.51
C ARG A 77 14.51 5.88 18.16
N ASN A 78 15.77 5.60 17.83
CA ASN A 78 16.31 5.73 16.49
C ASN A 78 16.46 4.32 15.93
N ILE A 79 15.63 3.96 14.96
CA ILE A 79 15.54 2.62 14.37
C ILE A 79 16.13 2.68 12.95
N PRO A 80 17.19 1.92 12.61
CA PRO A 80 17.65 1.82 11.24
C PRO A 80 16.53 1.29 10.34
N TRP A 81 16.31 1.91 9.18
CA TRP A 81 15.36 1.44 8.18
C TRP A 81 16.00 1.39 6.79
N GLU A 82 15.49 0.51 5.94
CA GLU A 82 15.88 0.41 4.54
C GLU A 82 14.72 -0.11 3.69
N ALA A 83 14.73 0.22 2.40
CA ALA A 83 13.89 -0.42 1.40
C ALA A 83 14.72 -1.45 0.62
N VAL A 84 14.27 -2.70 0.55
CA VAL A 84 15.01 -3.79 -0.10
C VAL A 84 14.10 -4.71 -0.89
N GLU A 85 14.61 -5.24 -2.01
CA GLU A 85 13.95 -6.29 -2.77
C GLU A 85 14.19 -7.67 -2.13
N ILE A 86 13.11 -8.35 -1.73
CA ILE A 86 13.17 -9.74 -1.26
C ILE A 86 12.29 -10.60 -2.16
N ASN A 87 12.91 -11.54 -2.88
CA ASN A 87 12.27 -12.42 -3.87
C ASN A 87 11.53 -11.66 -5.00
N GLY A 88 12.01 -10.47 -5.38
CA GLY A 88 11.38 -9.63 -6.41
C GLY A 88 10.10 -8.93 -5.94
N THR A 89 10.03 -8.60 -4.65
CA THR A 89 9.02 -7.73 -4.07
C THR A 89 9.67 -6.79 -3.08
N GLY A 90 9.40 -5.48 -3.21
CA GLY A 90 9.87 -4.46 -2.31
C GLY A 90 9.38 -4.67 -0.88
N GLN A 91 10.28 -4.47 0.06
CA GLN A 91 10.03 -4.56 1.50
C GLN A 91 10.49 -3.27 2.16
N TYR A 92 9.65 -2.73 3.03
CA TYR A 92 10.08 -1.78 4.04
C TYR A 92 10.59 -2.56 5.24
N CYS A 93 11.85 -2.37 5.63
CA CYS A 93 12.48 -3.08 6.74
C CYS A 93 12.97 -2.12 7.83
N GLU A 94 12.82 -2.51 9.09
CA GLU A 94 13.28 -1.81 10.28
C GLU A 94 14.10 -2.74 11.19
N ASP A 95 15.25 -2.28 11.68
CA ASP A 95 16.08 -3.06 12.59
C ASP A 95 15.81 -2.73 14.07
N TRP A 96 14.95 -3.53 14.69
CA TRP A 96 14.63 -3.46 16.12
C TRP A 96 15.51 -4.41 16.97
N SER A 97 16.66 -4.88 16.45
CA SER A 97 17.57 -5.77 17.20
C SER A 97 18.10 -5.13 18.49
N GLY A 98 18.23 -3.79 18.53
CA GLY A 98 18.62 -3.05 19.74
C GLY A 98 17.63 -3.17 20.91
N ASP A 99 16.36 -3.48 20.61
CA ASP A 99 15.30 -3.78 21.59
C ASP A 99 14.93 -5.27 21.65
N GLY A 100 15.73 -6.13 21.00
CA GLY A 100 15.57 -7.58 21.01
C GLY A 100 14.46 -8.14 20.12
N TRP A 101 13.83 -7.32 19.26
CA TRP A 101 12.75 -7.77 18.36
C TRP A 101 13.28 -8.25 17.01
N GLY A 102 14.54 -7.93 16.69
CA GLY A 102 15.19 -8.28 15.42
C GLY A 102 14.76 -7.37 14.26
N LYS A 103 15.13 -7.76 13.04
CA LYS A 103 14.73 -7.05 11.82
C LYS A 103 13.30 -7.42 11.42
N LEU A 104 12.44 -6.43 11.29
CA LEU A 104 11.04 -6.55 10.86
C LEU A 104 10.93 -6.04 9.43
N CYS A 105 10.42 -6.85 8.51
CA CYS A 105 10.21 -6.48 7.12
C CYS A 105 8.73 -6.67 6.71
N PHE A 106 8.25 -5.74 5.88
CA PHE A 106 6.86 -5.65 5.47
C PHE A 106 6.76 -5.41 3.96
N THR A 107 5.92 -6.18 3.26
CA THR A 107 5.46 -5.77 1.92
C THR A 107 4.56 -4.56 2.06
N VAL A 108 4.62 -3.65 1.09
CA VAL A 108 3.85 -2.41 1.10
C VAL A 108 2.97 -2.34 -0.13
N THR A 109 1.68 -2.03 0.08
CA THR A 109 0.75 -1.64 -1.00
C THR A 109 0.16 -0.26 -0.69
N ARG A 110 -0.19 0.51 -1.73
CA ARG A 110 -0.60 1.93 -1.57
C ARG A 110 -1.62 2.38 -2.61
N GLU A 111 -2.80 1.75 -2.66
CA GLU A 111 -3.92 2.26 -3.47
C GLU A 111 -4.40 3.64 -3.02
N ASN A 112 -4.40 3.87 -1.70
CA ASN A 112 -4.67 5.17 -1.11
C ASN A 112 -3.34 5.83 -0.73
N PRO A 113 -2.95 6.97 -1.35
CA PRO A 113 -1.70 7.65 -1.06
C PRO A 113 -1.49 8.01 0.42
N ALA A 114 -2.57 8.30 1.16
CA ALA A 114 -2.51 8.64 2.59
C ALA A 114 -2.60 7.43 3.53
N LYS A 115 -2.85 6.22 2.99
CA LYS A 115 -3.07 4.98 3.75
C LYS A 115 -2.34 3.77 3.14
N PRO A 116 -0.99 3.75 3.13
CA PRO A 116 -0.23 2.55 2.81
C PRO A 116 -0.54 1.41 3.79
N ILE A 117 -0.53 0.19 3.28
CA ILE A 117 -0.76 -1.05 4.02
C ILE A 117 0.56 -1.81 4.12
N PHE A 118 1.02 -2.06 5.34
CA PHE A 118 2.22 -2.82 5.65
C PHE A 118 1.83 -4.25 6.06
N THR A 119 2.31 -5.26 5.34
CA THR A 119 1.98 -6.67 5.60
C THR A 119 3.22 -7.46 5.96
N ASN A 120 3.23 -8.09 7.13
CA ASN A 120 4.38 -8.86 7.58
C ASN A 120 4.44 -10.27 6.96
N ALA A 121 5.56 -10.97 7.15
CA ALA A 121 5.77 -12.34 6.67
C ALA A 121 4.76 -13.42 7.16
N LYS A 122 3.86 -13.08 8.10
CA LYS A 122 2.75 -13.94 8.55
C LYS A 122 1.41 -13.57 7.89
N GLY A 123 1.42 -12.65 6.93
CA GLY A 123 0.21 -12.13 6.27
C GLY A 123 -0.63 -11.17 7.12
N LYS A 124 -0.11 -10.69 8.27
CA LYS A 124 -0.83 -9.70 9.07
C LYS A 124 -0.56 -8.30 8.50
N ALA A 125 -1.60 -7.72 7.91
CA ALA A 125 -1.62 -6.37 7.37
C ALA A 125 -1.94 -5.31 8.45
N ASN A 126 -1.45 -4.09 8.27
CA ASN A 126 -1.83 -2.92 9.06
C ASN A 126 -1.78 -1.64 8.19
N ALA A 127 -2.83 -0.81 8.25
CA ALA A 127 -2.92 0.41 7.46
C ALA A 127 -2.54 1.63 8.30
N GLN A 128 -1.49 2.35 7.90
CA GLN A 128 -1.00 3.51 8.64
C GLN A 128 -1.39 4.82 7.97
N ASN A 129 -1.50 5.91 8.73
CA ASN A 129 -1.51 7.24 8.12
C ASN A 129 -0.11 7.52 7.60
N TRP A 130 0.01 7.95 6.36
CA TRP A 130 1.25 8.50 5.81
C TRP A 130 1.10 10.01 5.63
N SER A 131 2.20 10.75 5.80
CA SER A 131 2.24 12.19 5.55
C SER A 131 3.56 12.59 4.90
N GLU A 132 3.47 13.52 3.95
CA GLU A 132 4.64 14.19 3.37
C GLU A 132 5.33 15.06 4.43
N GLY A 133 6.64 14.98 4.53
CA GLY A 133 7.41 15.66 5.56
C GLY A 133 7.29 15.02 6.96
N PHE A 134 7.83 15.72 7.96
CA PHE A 134 7.89 15.26 9.35
C PHE A 134 6.70 15.75 10.18
N VAL A 135 6.10 14.86 10.98
CA VAL A 135 5.06 15.19 11.95
C VAL A 135 5.64 15.48 13.33
N ASP A 136 4.88 16.21 14.15
CA ASP A 136 5.17 16.34 15.58
C ASP A 136 5.00 14.98 16.27
N LEU A 137 6.08 14.45 16.83
CA LEU A 137 6.15 13.15 17.50
C LEU A 137 5.61 13.18 18.94
N ASN A 138 5.32 14.35 19.51
CA ASN A 138 4.73 14.46 20.84
C ASN A 138 3.27 13.96 20.83
N PHE A 139 2.85 13.30 21.90
CA PHE A 139 1.44 12.98 22.13
C PHE A 139 0.82 14.07 23.01
N ALA A 140 -0.47 14.35 22.82
CA ALA A 140 -1.22 15.15 23.78
C ALA A 140 -1.40 14.36 25.09
N ASP A 141 -1.25 15.06 26.20
CA ASP A 141 -1.49 14.57 27.58
C ASP A 141 -2.97 14.20 27.83
#